data_AF-A0A6I8RFH6-F1
#
_entry.id   AF-A0A6I8RFH6-F1
#
_cell.length_a   1.000
_cell.length_b   1.000
_cell.length_c   1.000
_cell.angle_alpha   90.00
_cell.angle_beta   90.00
_cell.angle_gamma   90.00
#
_symmetry.space_group_name_H-M   'P 1'
#
loop_
_entity.id
_entity.type
_entity.pdbx_description
1 polymer ?
#
loop_
_entity_poly.entity_id
_entity_poly.type
_entity_poly.pdbx_seq_one_letter_code
_entity_poly.pdbx_strand_id
1 'polypeptide(L)'
;VFHNYAQEDLKKGLQLYNTTGNLGLTNAWDIVQTEFRCCGVKNATDWLESKGSVPHTCCVEHSPACKSNPKLWWEEACYNKVRNWVESNIRSVGIFGICILVVQVFGLIFSMLMYCQVVKAEKYYE
;
A
#
# COMPACT_ATOMS: atom_id res chain seq x y z
N VAL A 1 -14.86 1.45 -15.63
CA VAL A 1 -14.63 0.01 -15.36
C VAL A 1 -13.49 -0.20 -14.37
N PHE A 2 -12.26 0.20 -14.68
CA PHE A 2 -11.10 0.03 -13.80
C PHE A 2 -11.30 0.60 -12.38
N HIS A 3 -11.82 1.82 -12.24
CA HIS A 3 -12.05 2.42 -10.92
C HIS A 3 -12.97 1.60 -10.02
N ASN A 4 -14.06 1.08 -10.57
CA ASN A 4 -15.02 0.28 -9.81
C ASN A 4 -14.38 -1.02 -9.34
N TYR A 5 -13.64 -1.69 -10.22
CA TYR A 5 -12.91 -2.92 -9.89
C TYR A 5 -11.90 -2.69 -8.75
N ALA A 6 -11.08 -1.64 -8.85
CA ALA A 6 -10.11 -1.32 -7.82
C ALA A 6 -10.78 -1.00 -6.46
N GLN A 7 -11.90 -0.28 -6.48
CA GLN A 7 -12.65 0.02 -5.26
C GLN A 7 -13.27 -1.23 -4.64
N GLU A 8 -13.79 -2.15 -5.44
CA GLU A 8 -14.33 -3.43 -4.96
C GLU A 8 -13.25 -4.31 -4.34
N ASP A 9 -12.07 -4.36 -4.96
CA ASP A 9 -10.92 -5.10 -4.43
C ASP A 9 -10.44 -4.54 -3.09
N LEU A 10 -10.32 -3.21 -3.00
CA LEU A 10 -10.01 -2.54 -1.72
C LEU A 10 -11.07 -2.80 -0.66
N LYS A 11 -12.36 -2.85 -1.02
CA LYS A 11 -13.44 -3.20 -0.07
C LYS A 11 -13.29 -4.62 0.45
N LYS A 12 -12.91 -5.59 -0.39
CA LYS A 12 -12.55 -6.94 0.08
C LYS A 12 -11.36 -6.91 1.03
N GLY A 13 -10.37 -6.04 0.75
CA GLY A 13 -9.24 -5.80 1.65
C GLY A 13 -9.65 -5.33 3.05
N LEU A 14 -10.70 -4.51 3.19
CA LEU A 14 -11.21 -4.10 4.50
C LEU A 14 -11.71 -5.29 5.34
N GLN A 15 -12.30 -6.30 4.71
CA GLN A 15 -12.76 -7.51 5.40
C GLN A 15 -11.62 -8.32 6.02
N LEU A 16 -10.41 -8.19 5.48
CA LEU A 16 -9.22 -8.87 5.97
C LEU A 16 -8.44 -8.05 7.02
N TYR A 17 -8.83 -6.79 7.27
CA TYR A 17 -8.19 -5.95 8.27
C TYR A 17 -8.26 -6.56 9.68
N ASN A 18 -7.14 -6.55 10.41
CA ASN A 18 -7.00 -7.12 11.75
C ASN A 18 -7.41 -8.61 11.83
N THR A 19 -7.20 -9.38 10.76
CA THR A 19 -7.38 -10.85 10.78
C THR A 19 -6.03 -11.57 10.87
N THR A 20 -6.02 -12.76 11.46
CA THR A 20 -4.81 -13.59 11.58
C THR A 20 -4.21 -13.91 10.21
N GLY A 21 -2.92 -13.67 10.05
CA GLY A 21 -2.20 -13.87 8.77
C GLY A 21 -2.20 -12.65 7.84
N ASN A 22 -2.94 -11.58 8.15
CA ASN A 22 -3.05 -10.37 7.32
C ASN A 22 -2.46 -9.11 7.98
N LEU A 23 -1.38 -9.27 8.76
CA LEU A 23 -0.72 -8.15 9.43
C LEU A 23 -0.19 -7.10 8.43
N GLY A 24 0.40 -7.56 7.32
CA GLY A 24 0.91 -6.66 6.27
C GLY A 24 -0.19 -5.81 5.65
N LEU A 25 -1.37 -6.40 5.40
CA LEU A 25 -2.53 -5.68 4.88
C LEU A 25 -3.09 -4.68 5.90
N THR A 26 -3.14 -5.06 7.17
CA THR A 26 -3.59 -4.19 8.28
C THR A 26 -2.68 -2.97 8.37
N ASN A 27 -1.36 -3.18 8.37
CA ASN A 27 -0.37 -2.11 8.41
C ASN A 27 -0.47 -1.20 7.17
N ALA A 28 -0.69 -1.76 5.99
CA ALA A 28 -0.88 -0.97 4.78
C ALA A 28 -2.10 -0.04 4.88
N TRP A 29 -3.22 -0.53 5.41
CA TRP A 29 -4.41 0.29 5.67
C TRP A 29 -4.15 1.39 6.70
N ASP A 30 -3.41 1.08 7.76
CA ASP A 30 -3.09 2.05 8.81
C ASP A 30 -2.18 3.17 8.28
N ILE A 31 -1.15 2.80 7.49
CA ILE A 31 -0.25 3.77 6.84
C ILE A 31 -1.04 4.65 5.88
N VAL A 32 -1.83 4.08 4.97
CA VAL A 32 -2.57 4.86 3.98
C VAL A 32 -3.52 5.86 4.64
N GLN A 33 -4.29 5.42 5.63
CA GLN A 33 -5.24 6.30 6.33
C GLN A 33 -4.54 7.42 7.11
N THR A 34 -3.41 7.11 7.73
CA THR A 34 -2.63 8.09 8.51
C THR A 34 -1.94 9.11 7.60
N GLU A 35 -1.26 8.66 6.54
CA GLU A 35 -0.51 9.51 5.62
C GLU A 35 -1.42 10.40 4.77
N PHE A 36 -2.50 9.81 4.24
CA PHE A 36 -3.41 10.52 3.35
C PHE A 36 -4.58 11.19 4.08
N ARG A 37 -4.69 11.02 5.41
CA ARG A 37 -5.74 11.59 6.26
C ARG A 37 -7.13 11.36 5.66
N CYS A 38 -7.42 10.08 5.45
CA CYS A 38 -8.60 9.61 4.74
C CYS A 38 -9.22 8.43 5.50
N CYS A 39 -10.48 8.10 5.19
CA CYS A 39 -11.15 6.97 5.82
C CYS A 39 -12.04 6.18 4.85
N GLY A 40 -11.85 4.86 4.88
CA GLY A 40 -12.57 3.92 4.03
C GLY A 40 -12.17 4.02 2.55
N VAL A 41 -12.78 3.18 1.70
CA VAL A 41 -12.46 3.15 0.27
C VAL A 41 -13.12 4.32 -0.44
N LYS A 42 -14.44 4.40 -0.29
CA LYS A 42 -15.33 5.46 -0.80
C LYS A 42 -15.81 6.35 0.32
N ASN A 43 -16.03 5.80 1.51
CA ASN A 43 -16.48 6.52 2.69
C ASN A 43 -16.16 5.73 3.96
N ALA A 44 -16.14 6.39 5.12
CA ALA A 44 -15.95 5.76 6.42
C ALA A 44 -17.00 4.67 6.74
N THR A 45 -18.19 4.74 6.12
CA THR A 45 -19.23 3.70 6.26
C THR A 45 -18.76 2.33 5.76
N ASP A 46 -17.80 2.26 4.83
CA ASP A 46 -17.23 1.01 4.35
C ASP A 46 -16.61 0.18 5.49
N TRP A 47 -16.07 0.83 6.51
CA TRP A 47 -15.56 0.19 7.72
C TRP A 47 -16.68 -0.37 8.60
N LEU A 48 -17.79 0.35 8.71
CA LEU A 48 -18.95 -0.12 9.48
C LEU A 48 -19.56 -1.35 8.82
N GLU A 49 -19.69 -1.35 7.49
CA GLU A 49 -20.18 -2.49 6.72
C GLU A 49 -19.23 -3.70 6.81
N SER A 50 -17.92 -3.48 6.86
CA SER A 50 -16.92 -4.57 6.80
C SER A 50 -16.50 -5.11 8.17
N LYS A 51 -16.42 -4.26 9.19
CA LYS A 51 -15.84 -4.57 10.52
C LYS A 51 -16.72 -4.11 11.69
N GLY A 52 -17.83 -3.43 11.44
CA GLY A 52 -18.71 -2.89 12.48
C GLY A 52 -18.15 -1.71 13.27
N SER A 53 -16.89 -1.32 13.03
CA SER A 53 -16.24 -0.18 13.68
C SER A 53 -15.11 0.37 12.81
N VAL A 54 -14.80 1.66 12.98
CA VAL A 54 -13.67 2.32 12.31
C VAL A 54 -12.36 2.06 13.06
N PRO A 55 -11.22 1.94 12.36
CA PRO A 55 -9.90 1.87 12.98
C PRO A 55 -9.50 3.23 13.57
N HIS A 56 -8.52 3.23 14.47
CA HIS A 56 -8.01 4.45 15.08
C HIS A 56 -7.38 5.43 14.08
N THR A 57 -6.84 4.92 12.97
CA THR A 57 -6.23 5.71 11.89
C THR A 57 -7.25 6.51 11.07
N CYS A 58 -8.54 6.17 11.16
CA CYS A 58 -9.65 6.92 10.57
C CYS A 58 -10.02 8.18 11.37
N CYS A 59 -9.47 8.36 12.59
CA CYS A 59 -9.82 9.45 13.49
C CYS A 59 -8.99 10.71 13.22
N VAL A 60 -9.64 11.88 13.22
CA VAL A 60 -8.97 13.20 13.11
C VAL A 60 -8.19 13.52 14.39
N GLU A 61 -8.80 13.24 15.55
CA GLU A 61 -8.19 13.42 16.85
C GLU A 61 -8.21 12.12 17.64
N HIS A 62 -7.18 11.91 18.46
CA HIS A 62 -7.06 10.73 19.32
C HIS A 62 -8.02 10.84 20.51
N SER A 63 -9.29 10.51 20.26
CA SER A 63 -10.34 10.52 21.26
C SER A 63 -11.00 9.14 21.36
N PRO A 64 -11.25 8.63 22.58
CA PRO A 64 -12.05 7.41 22.77
C PRO A 64 -13.43 7.49 22.13
N ALA A 65 -13.98 8.71 21.99
CA ALA A 65 -15.28 8.96 21.39
C ALA A 65 -15.28 8.80 19.86
N CYS A 66 -14.12 8.72 19.21
CA CYS A 66 -14.03 8.65 17.75
C CYS A 66 -14.79 7.45 17.18
N LYS A 67 -14.70 6.26 17.80
CA LYS A 67 -15.38 5.05 17.29
C LYS A 67 -16.90 5.21 17.15
N SER A 68 -17.49 6.09 17.94
CA SER A 68 -18.95 6.28 18.02
C SER A 68 -19.41 7.62 17.44
N ASN A 69 -18.50 8.53 17.10
CA ASN A 69 -18.84 9.87 16.61
C ASN A 69 -18.35 10.08 15.17
N PRO A 70 -19.25 10.01 14.17
CA PRO A 70 -18.92 10.24 12.77
C PRO A 70 -18.25 11.58 12.47
N LYS A 71 -18.48 12.60 13.31
CA LYS A 71 -17.87 13.94 13.13
C LYS A 71 -16.36 13.96 13.39
N LEU A 72 -15.83 12.91 14.01
CA LEU A 72 -14.40 12.79 14.32
C LEU A 72 -13.65 11.92 13.29
N TRP A 73 -14.31 11.50 12.19
CA TRP A 73 -13.70 10.72 11.13
C TRP A 73 -13.17 11.60 10.02
N TRP A 74 -12.16 11.12 9.29
CA TRP A 74 -11.79 11.74 8.03
C TRP A 74 -12.95 11.66 7.04
N GLU A 75 -13.39 12.81 6.54
CA GLU A 75 -14.49 12.89 5.55
C GLU A 75 -14.07 12.39 4.16
N GLU A 76 -12.77 12.37 3.90
CA GLU A 76 -12.19 12.13 2.59
C GLU A 76 -11.98 10.63 2.31
N ALA A 77 -12.35 10.20 1.11
CA ALA A 77 -12.20 8.82 0.66
C ALA A 77 -10.74 8.50 0.33
N CYS A 78 -10.20 7.38 0.85
CA CYS A 78 -8.81 7.02 0.60
C CYS A 78 -8.51 6.73 -0.87
N TYR A 79 -9.45 6.11 -1.59
CA TYR A 79 -9.27 5.86 -3.01
C TYR A 79 -9.02 7.14 -3.81
N ASN A 80 -9.81 8.19 -3.53
CA ASN A 80 -9.71 9.46 -4.23
C ASN A 80 -8.41 10.20 -3.84
N LYS A 81 -8.05 10.23 -2.55
CA LYS A 81 -6.81 10.86 -2.09
C LYS A 81 -5.58 10.22 -2.70
N VAL A 82 -5.48 8.89 -2.65
CA VAL A 82 -4.35 8.15 -3.21
C VAL A 82 -4.30 8.32 -4.73
N ARG A 83 -5.43 8.19 -5.43
CA ARG A 83 -5.49 8.41 -6.89
C ARG A 83 -4.98 9.81 -7.25
N ASN A 84 -5.51 10.85 -6.61
CA ASN A 84 -5.15 12.24 -6.91
C ASN A 84 -3.67 12.50 -6.59
N TRP A 85 -3.13 11.87 -5.54
CA TRP A 85 -1.69 11.93 -5.24
C TRP A 85 -0.85 11.24 -6.31
N VAL A 86 -1.24 10.05 -6.76
CA VAL A 86 -0.57 9.33 -7.84
C VAL A 86 -0.61 10.15 -9.13
N GLU A 87 -1.76 10.68 -9.52
CA GLU A 87 -1.91 11.50 -10.74
C GLU A 87 -1.04 12.77 -10.69
N SER A 88 -0.98 13.45 -9.54
CA SER A 88 -0.14 14.65 -9.37
C SER A 88 1.36 14.34 -9.28
N ASN A 89 1.75 13.17 -8.75
CA ASN A 89 3.14 12.79 -8.54
C ASN A 89 3.63 11.70 -9.50
N ILE A 90 2.90 11.43 -10.58
CA ILE A 90 3.19 10.32 -11.50
C ILE A 90 4.59 10.41 -12.10
N ARG A 91 5.07 11.63 -12.33
CA ARG A 91 6.44 11.88 -12.82
C ARG A 91 7.49 11.40 -11.83
N SER A 92 7.35 11.76 -10.56
CA SER A 92 8.29 11.39 -9.50
C SER A 92 8.30 9.88 -9.28
N VAL A 93 7.11 9.27 -9.25
CA VAL A 93 6.95 7.81 -9.14
C VAL A 93 7.59 7.08 -10.32
N GLY A 94 7.40 7.61 -11.55
CA GLY A 94 7.99 7.05 -12.76
C GLY A 94 9.52 7.06 -12.73
N ILE A 95 10.13 8.18 -12.31
CA ILE A 95 11.59 8.28 -12.18
C ILE A 95 12.13 7.26 -11.17
N PHE A 96 11.49 7.14 -10.01
CA PHE A 96 11.88 6.15 -9.00
C PHE A 96 11.80 4.72 -9.54
N GLY A 97 10.76 4.39 -10.31
CA GLY A 97 10.63 3.10 -10.98
C GLY A 97 11.77 2.82 -11.97
N ILE A 98 12.15 3.80 -12.78
CA ILE A 98 13.28 3.66 -13.73
C ILE A 98 14.59 3.42 -12.98
N CYS A 99 14.84 4.15 -11.87
CA CYS A 99 16.04 3.94 -11.05
C CYS A 99 16.11 2.49 -10.52
N ILE A 100 15.00 1.94 -10.02
CA ILE A 100 14.94 0.54 -9.57
C ILE A 100 15.25 -0.42 -10.71
N LEU A 101 14.66 -0.20 -11.90
CA LEU A 101 14.90 -1.06 -13.06
C LEU A 101 16.38 -1.08 -13.47
N VAL A 102 17.03 0.08 -13.48
CA VAL A 102 18.46 0.19 -13.79
C VAL A 102 19.31 -0.60 -12.78
N VAL A 103 19.03 -0.45 -11.48
CA VAL A 103 19.74 -1.18 -10.42
C VAL A 103 19.55 -2.70 -10.57
N GLN A 104 18.34 -3.15 -10.88
CA GLN A 104 18.07 -4.57 -11.10
C GLN A 104 18.86 -5.13 -12.28
N VAL A 105 18.92 -4.42 -13.42
CA VAL A 105 19.70 -4.84 -14.59
C VAL A 105 21.18 -4.95 -14.26
N PHE A 106 21.75 -3.98 -13.54
CA PHE A 106 23.14 -4.07 -13.09
C PHE A 106 23.36 -5.27 -12.16
N GLY A 107 22.44 -5.54 -11.24
CA GLY A 107 22.49 -6.72 -10.36
C GLY A 107 22.55 -8.03 -11.13
N LEU A 108 21.74 -8.17 -12.19
CA LEU A 108 21.76 -9.36 -13.06
C LEU A 108 23.07 -9.47 -13.85
N ILE A 109 23.59 -8.37 -14.39
CA ILE A 109 24.87 -8.36 -15.10
C ILE A 109 25.99 -8.81 -14.18
N PHE A 110 26.11 -8.22 -12.98
CA PHE A 110 27.14 -8.59 -12.01
C PHE A 110 27.02 -10.04 -11.55
N SER A 111 25.79 -10.52 -11.34
CA SER A 111 25.54 -11.92 -10.96
C SER A 111 26.03 -12.89 -12.03
N MET A 112 25.75 -12.61 -13.31
CA MET A 112 26.21 -13.43 -14.43
C MET A 112 27.73 -13.39 -14.60
N LEU A 113 28.35 -12.21 -14.46
CA LEU A 113 29.81 -12.08 -14.52
C LEU A 113 30.48 -12.88 -13.40
N MET A 114 29.99 -12.78 -12.17
CA MET A 114 30.50 -13.54 -11.04
C MET A 114 30.32 -15.05 -11.27
N TYR A 115 29.15 -15.50 -11.72
CA TYR A 115 28.90 -16.90 -12.05
C TYR A 115 29.90 -17.44 -13.08
N CYS A 116 30.11 -16.71 -14.19
CA CYS A 116 31.08 -17.13 -15.21
C CYS A 116 32.52 -17.20 -14.67
N GLN A 117 32.91 -16.29 -13.77
CA GLN A 117 34.23 -16.32 -13.15
C GLN A 117 34.42 -17.54 -12.23
N VAL A 118 33.40 -17.87 -11.42
CA VAL A 118 33.43 -19.03 -10.52
C VAL A 118 33.51 -20.33 -11.32
N VAL A 119 32.67 -20.51 -12.34
CA VAL A 119 32.69 -21.71 -13.20
C VAL A 119 34.03 -21.85 -13.92
N LYS A 120 34.61 -20.72 -14.37
CA LYS A 120 35.94 -20.74 -14.98
C LYS A 120 37.00 -21.20 -13.96
N ALA A 121 36.96 -20.69 -12.73
CA ALA A 121 37.90 -21.08 -11.67
C ALA A 121 37.77 -22.56 -11.32
N GLU A 122 36.56 -23.11 -11.19
CA GLU A 122 36.35 -24.55 -10.92
C GLU A 122 37.01 -25.43 -11.99
N LYS A 123 36.85 -25.10 -13.27
CA LYS A 123 37.50 -25.82 -14.38
C LYS A 123 39.02 -25.73 -14.41
N TYR A 124 39.64 -24.78 -13.70
CA TYR A 124 41.10 -24.71 -13.60
C TYR A 124 41.67 -25.61 -12.49
N TYR A 125 40.84 -25.97 -11.50
CA TYR A 125 41.24 -26.83 -10.38
C TYR A 125 40.96 -28.32 -10.62
N GLU A 126 40.24 -28.66 -11.69
CA GLU A 126 39.99 -30.02 -12.18
C GLU A 126 40.93 -30.37 -13.34
#